data_AF-A0A0K2JGM2-F1
#
_entry.id   AF-A0A0K2JGM2-F1
#
_cell.length_a   1.000
_cell.length_b   1.000
_cell.length_c   1.000
_cell.angle_alpha   90.00
_cell.angle_beta   90.00
_cell.angle_gamma   90.00
#
_symmetry.space_group_name_H-M   'P 1'
#
loop_
_entity.id
_entity.type
_entity.pdbx_description
1 polymer ?
#
loop_
_entity_poly.entity_id
_entity_poly.type
_entity_poly.pdbx_seq_one_letter_code
_entity_poly.pdbx_strand_id
1 'polypeptide(L)' 'MEVVAVLAIFSYQLKKATIAFESLQVPLDKLTNFDSLVTTNGLLSKAEQQILKEFQQQLE' A
#
# COMPACT_ATOMS: atom_id res chain seq x y z
N MET A 1 15.71 23.09 4.22
CA MET A 1 15.77 21.81 3.51
C MET A 1 14.40 21.54 2.94
N GLU A 2 14.32 21.17 1.67
CA GLU A 2 13.07 20.79 1.00
C GLU A 2 12.98 19.27 0.94
N VAL A 3 11.77 18.73 1.18
CA VAL A 3 11.54 17.29 1.10
C VAL A 3 11.31 16.91 -0.35
N VAL A 4 12.20 16.08 -0.90
CA VAL A 4 12.16 15.70 -2.33
C VAL A 4 11.39 14.41 -2.59
N ALA A 5 11.37 13.47 -1.64
CA ALA A 5 10.64 12.20 -1.73
C ALA A 5 10.62 11.47 -0.38
N VAL A 6 9.73 10.49 -0.26
CA VAL A 6 9.74 9.46 0.79
C VAL A 6 9.97 8.08 0.16
N LEU A 7 10.93 7.35 0.72
CA LEU A 7 11.20 5.96 0.36
C LEU A 7 10.78 5.06 1.52
N ALA A 8 9.81 4.19 1.29
CA ALA A 8 9.32 3.22 2.27
C ALA A 8 9.77 1.79 1.91
N ILE A 9 9.92 0.93 2.91
CA ILE A 9 10.14 -0.51 2.66
C ILE A 9 8.85 -1.13 2.12
N PHE A 10 7.73 -0.82 2.75
CA PHE A 10 6.43 -1.42 2.44
C PHE A 10 5.33 -0.36 2.52
N SER A 11 4.27 -0.56 1.73
CA SER A 11 3.06 0.25 1.82
C SER A 11 1.80 -0.62 1.80
N TYR A 12 0.89 -0.30 2.70
CA TYR A 12 -0.47 -0.84 2.68
C TYR A 12 -1.33 -0.30 1.53
N GLN A 13 -0.86 0.70 0.78
CA GLN A 13 -1.60 1.33 -0.32
C GLN A 13 -3.00 1.84 0.08
N LEU A 14 -3.16 2.30 1.33
CA LEU A 14 -4.43 2.87 1.82
C LEU A 14 -4.74 4.18 1.10
N LYS A 15 -6.03 4.41 0.80
CA LYS A 15 -6.49 5.61 0.07
C LYS A 15 -6.07 6.90 0.78
N LYS A 16 -6.22 6.99 2.10
CA LYS A 16 -5.77 8.16 2.88
C LYS A 16 -4.29 8.47 2.74
N ALA A 17 -3.42 7.45 2.70
CA ALA A 17 -2.00 7.68 2.50
C ALA A 17 -1.73 8.23 1.10
N THR A 18 -2.33 7.63 0.06
CA THR A 18 -2.21 8.10 -1.33
C THR A 18 -2.66 9.56 -1.46
N ILE A 19 -3.84 9.91 -0.95
CA ILE A 19 -4.38 11.27 -0.99
C ILE A 19 -3.47 12.26 -0.24
N ALA A 20 -2.93 11.86 0.92
CA ALA A 20 -2.05 12.73 1.69
C ALA A 20 -0.77 13.07 0.91
N PHE A 21 -0.10 12.07 0.34
CA PHE A 21 1.12 12.28 -0.44
C PHE A 21 0.86 13.06 -1.75
N GLU A 22 -0.24 12.79 -2.43
CA GLU A 22 -0.66 13.55 -3.63
C GLU A 22 -0.94 15.02 -3.28
N SER A 23 -1.67 15.30 -2.19
CA SER A 23 -2.01 16.67 -1.78
C SER A 23 -0.79 17.50 -1.36
N LEU A 24 0.21 16.84 -0.79
CA LEU A 24 1.49 17.45 -0.41
C LEU A 24 2.47 17.55 -1.58
N GLN A 25 2.14 16.95 -2.73
CA GLN A 25 3.05 16.83 -3.88
C GLN A 25 4.39 16.19 -3.52
N VAL A 26 4.38 15.27 -2.55
CA VAL A 26 5.57 14.54 -2.10
C VAL A 26 5.54 13.15 -2.72
N PRO A 27 6.50 12.79 -3.58
CA PRO A 27 6.60 11.44 -4.13
C PRO A 27 6.77 10.40 -3.03
N LEU A 28 6.04 9.29 -3.14
CA LEU A 28 6.18 8.11 -2.27
C LEU A 28 6.53 6.87 -3.09
N ASP A 29 7.76 6.41 -2.94
CA ASP A 29 8.23 5.14 -3.50
C ASP A 29 8.34 4.07 -2.41
N LYS A 30 8.25 2.81 -2.84
CA LYS A 30 8.16 1.64 -1.97
C LYS A 30 8.90 0.46 -2.57
N LEU A 31 9.64 -0.30 -1.74
CA LEU A 31 10.31 -1.51 -2.20
C LEU A 31 9.32 -2.66 -2.49
N THR A 32 8.25 -2.75 -1.69
CA THR A 32 7.15 -3.70 -1.89
C THR A 32 5.84 -3.12 -1.37
N ASN A 33 4.74 -3.83 -1.56
CA ASN A 33 3.41 -3.34 -1.25
C ASN A 33 2.45 -4.48 -0.83
N PHE A 34 1.29 -4.09 -0.32
CA PHE A 34 0.28 -5.02 0.18
C PHE A 34 -0.18 -6.04 -0.86
N ASP A 35 -0.42 -5.61 -2.10
CA ASP A 35 -0.79 -6.54 -3.16
C ASP A 35 0.26 -7.63 -3.38
N SER A 36 1.54 -7.25 -3.37
CA SER A 36 2.67 -8.18 -3.52
C SER A 36 2.75 -9.15 -2.34
N LEU A 37 2.49 -8.68 -1.12
CA LEU A 37 2.46 -9.53 0.07
C LEU A 37 1.28 -10.52 0.03
N VAL A 38 0.07 -10.03 -0.25
CA VAL A 38 -1.15 -10.86 -0.27
C VAL A 38 -1.10 -11.92 -1.36
N THR A 39 -0.47 -11.62 -2.50
CA THR A 39 -0.32 -12.57 -3.61
C THR A 39 0.92 -13.47 -3.49
N THR A 40 1.61 -13.46 -2.35
CA THR A 40 2.75 -14.34 -2.11
C THR A 40 2.29 -15.81 -2.11
N ASN A 41 2.93 -16.60 -2.98
CA ASN A 41 2.55 -17.98 -3.23
C ASN A 41 2.63 -18.84 -1.97
N GLY A 42 1.60 -19.67 -1.76
CA GLY A 42 1.59 -20.69 -0.69
C GLY A 42 1.20 -20.17 0.69
N LEU A 43 0.95 -18.87 0.88
CA LEU A 43 0.53 -18.32 2.17
C LEU A 43 -0.98 -18.27 2.37
N LEU A 44 -1.73 -18.00 1.30
CA LEU A 44 -3.16 -17.73 1.36
C LEU A 44 -3.88 -18.38 0.18
N SER A 45 -5.07 -18.92 0.44
CA SER A 45 -6.02 -19.29 -0.60
C SER A 45 -6.57 -18.05 -1.32
N LYS A 46 -7.14 -18.23 -2.51
CA LYS A 46 -7.76 -17.13 -3.26
C LYS A 46 -8.88 -16.42 -2.48
N ALA A 47 -9.63 -17.16 -1.66
CA ALA A 47 -10.70 -16.60 -0.85
C ALA A 47 -10.14 -15.69 0.26
N GLU A 48 -9.07 -16.11 0.94
CA GLU A 48 -8.43 -15.29 1.97
C GLU A 48 -7.76 -14.05 1.38
N GLN A 49 -7.14 -14.17 0.19
CA GLN A 49 -6.60 -13.02 -0.54
C GLN A 49 -7.68 -11.98 -0.84
N GLN A 50 -8.88 -12.45 -1.22
CA GLN A 50 -10.00 -11.56 -1.53
C GLN A 50 -10.49 -10.82 -0.28
N ILE A 51 -10.62 -11.52 0.86
CA ILE A 51 -11.01 -10.90 2.14
C ILE A 51 -10.03 -9.77 2.52
N LEU A 52 -8.72 -10.01 2.39
CA LEU A 52 -7.71 -9.02 2.73
C LEU A 52 -7.75 -7.79 1.82
N LYS A 53 -8.03 -7.98 0.52
CA LYS A 53 -8.19 -6.88 -0.44
C LYS A 53 -9.45 -6.06 -0.16
N GLU A 54 -10.56 -6.70 0.19
CA GLU A 54 -11.79 -6.02 0.59
C GLU A 54 -11.58 -5.21 1.87
N PHE A 55 -10.91 -5.79 2.86
CA PHE A 55 -10.55 -5.10 4.10
C PHE A 55 -9.69 -3.86 3.83
N GLN A 56 -8.65 -3.98 3.01
CA GLN A 56 -7.80 -2.85 2.61
C GLN A 56 -8.61 -1.71 1.96
N GLN A 57 -9.60 -2.03 1.13
CA GLN A 57 -10.44 -1.03 0.46
C GLN A 57 -11.40 -0.30 1.40
N GLN A 58 -11.79 -0.95 2.51
CA GLN A 58 -12.67 -0.39 3.54
C GLN A 58 -11.93 0.48 4.55
N LEU A 59 -10.61 0.29 4.68
CA LEU A 59 -9.79 1.16 5.51
C LEU A 59 -9.62 2.51 4.82
N GLU A 60 -10.34 3.51 5.34
CA GLU A 60 -10.23 4.92 4.94
C GLU A 60 -8.86 5.52 5.32
#